data_AF-S9QYG5-F1
#
_entry.id   AF-S9QYG5-F1
#
_cell.length_a   1.000
_cell.length_b   1.000
_cell.length_c   1.000
_cell.angle_alpha   90.00
_cell.angle_beta   90.00
_cell.angle_gamma   90.00
#
_symmetry.space_group_name_H-M   'P 1'
#
loop_
_entity.id
_entity.type
_entity.pdbx_description
1 polymer ?
#
loop_
_entity_poly.entity_id
_entity_poly.type
_entity_poly.pdbx_seq_one_letter_code
_entity_poly.pdbx_strand_id
1 'polypeptide(L)'
;MRRPVSVKDRVAKKKQAHPPKGLKGNKLIRHYHNLLKEKARLTATQASAQQIQHVEQQLEAIGIDAYQKASQNGQNSQKGGDSSKILVEWIRADPSFYPKHPNNRPQQILEIGSVSVDNKCSTCGLFSVTRIDLHSSHPLIQEQDVLTRSPKEGQFHGISCSLVLNFAPPNTRAQILWKCTQLLLPPDPIHPPWFFFVIPAPCVTNSRYMDNATLHSIMHQFGFTVRHSSISKKIAYYLYAYDHPCTTNLSWKKKIVHDGPSRNNFFIPCLTN
;
A
#
# COMPACT_ATOMS: atom_id res chain seq x y z
N MET A 1 -3.33 4.17 52.52
CA MET A 1 -3.34 4.98 51.29
C MET A 1 -3.88 4.13 50.14
N ARG A 2 -5.00 4.52 49.51
CA ARG A 2 -5.60 3.80 48.38
C ARG A 2 -4.90 4.22 47.08
N ARG A 3 -4.49 3.24 46.25
CA ARG A 3 -3.87 3.49 44.93
C ARG A 3 -4.83 4.25 44.01
N PRO A 4 -4.36 5.18 43.16
CA PRO A 4 -5.21 5.83 42.17
C PRO A 4 -5.64 4.82 41.09
N VAL A 5 -6.92 4.84 40.74
CA VAL A 5 -7.49 4.06 39.64
C VAL A 5 -7.00 4.61 38.30
N SER A 6 -6.67 3.72 37.37
CA SER A 6 -6.21 4.01 36.02
C SER A 6 -7.21 4.86 35.22
N VAL A 7 -6.70 5.85 34.46
CA VAL A 7 -7.48 6.72 33.55
C VAL A 7 -8.19 5.92 32.43
N LYS A 8 -7.86 4.63 32.24
CA LYS A 8 -8.57 3.73 31.31
C LYS A 8 -10.05 3.51 31.65
N ASP A 9 -10.49 3.80 32.87
CA ASP A 9 -11.86 3.54 33.33
C ASP A 9 -12.80 4.77 33.26
N ARG A 10 -12.39 5.88 32.62
CA ARG A 10 -13.17 7.14 32.59
C ARG A 10 -13.72 7.59 31.23
N VAL A 11 -13.82 6.69 30.24
CA VAL A 11 -14.51 7.03 28.98
C VAL A 11 -15.75 6.15 28.83
N ALA A 12 -16.91 6.80 28.88
CA ALA A 12 -18.20 6.18 28.59
C ALA A 12 -18.13 5.47 27.22
N LYS A 13 -18.38 4.16 27.20
CA LYS A 13 -18.56 3.37 25.97
C LYS A 13 -19.71 3.97 25.17
N LYS A 14 -19.41 4.74 24.11
CA LYS A 14 -20.38 4.97 23.03
C LYS A 14 -20.78 3.60 22.47
N LYS A 15 -22.09 3.35 22.35
CA LYS A 15 -22.64 2.14 21.74
C LYS A 15 -22.04 1.96 20.34
N GLN A 16 -21.21 0.95 20.16
CA GLN A 16 -20.62 0.59 18.87
C GLN A 16 -21.68 -0.09 17.99
N ALA A 17 -21.89 0.45 16.79
CA ALA A 17 -22.67 -0.21 15.75
C ALA A 17 -22.01 -1.57 15.44
N HIS A 18 -22.81 -2.64 15.47
CA HIS A 18 -22.34 -3.98 15.16
C HIS A 18 -22.42 -4.21 13.66
N PRO A 19 -21.35 -4.73 13.02
CA PRO A 19 -21.40 -5.05 11.60
C PRO A 19 -22.51 -6.08 11.32
N PRO A 20 -23.09 -6.09 10.11
CA PRO A 20 -24.15 -7.01 9.73
C PRO A 20 -23.75 -8.47 10.03
N LYS A 21 -24.68 -9.24 10.60
CA LYS A 21 -24.46 -10.62 11.08
C LYS A 21 -23.77 -11.47 10.01
N GLY A 22 -22.55 -11.93 10.29
CA GLY A 22 -21.88 -13.02 9.53
C GLY A 22 -20.62 -12.63 8.74
N LEU A 23 -20.32 -11.35 8.55
CA LEU A 23 -19.09 -10.93 7.86
C LEU A 23 -17.94 -10.72 8.85
N LYS A 24 -16.85 -11.48 8.69
CA LYS A 24 -15.61 -11.37 9.49
C LYS A 24 -14.36 -11.46 8.61
N GLY A 25 -13.27 -10.81 9.04
CA GLY A 25 -11.95 -10.89 8.41
C GLY A 25 -11.98 -10.58 6.90
N ASN A 26 -11.36 -11.45 6.09
CA ASN A 26 -11.26 -11.25 4.64
C ASN A 26 -12.61 -11.12 3.91
N LYS A 27 -13.70 -11.71 4.44
CA LYS A 27 -15.04 -11.57 3.84
C LYS A 27 -15.60 -10.16 4.07
N LEU A 28 -15.36 -9.59 5.25
CA LEU A 28 -15.72 -8.22 5.59
C LEU A 28 -14.92 -7.23 4.74
N ILE A 29 -13.60 -7.42 4.61
CA ILE A 29 -12.72 -6.59 3.75
C ILE A 29 -13.22 -6.59 2.30
N ARG A 30 -13.48 -7.77 1.72
CA ARG A 30 -13.97 -7.88 0.34
C ARG A 30 -15.33 -7.20 0.15
N HIS A 31 -16.26 -7.41 1.08
CA HIS A 31 -17.57 -6.79 1.01
C HIS A 31 -17.47 -5.26 1.09
N TYR A 32 -16.66 -4.74 2.01
CA TYR A 32 -16.40 -3.31 2.14
C TYR A 32 -15.81 -2.70 0.85
N HIS A 33 -14.79 -3.33 0.25
CA HIS A 33 -14.24 -2.85 -1.03
C HIS A 33 -15.23 -2.95 -2.20
N ASN A 34 -16.12 -3.94 -2.21
CA ASN A 34 -17.16 -4.04 -3.22
C ASN A 34 -18.15 -2.87 -3.10
N LEU A 35 -18.51 -2.47 -1.88
CA LEU A 35 -19.35 -1.30 -1.65
C LEU A 35 -18.67 0.00 -2.08
N LEU A 36 -17.37 0.17 -1.80
CA LEU A 36 -16.62 1.33 -2.30
C LEU A 36 -16.59 1.40 -3.83
N LYS A 37 -16.39 0.26 -4.50
CA LYS A 37 -16.42 0.19 -5.97
C LYS A 37 -17.80 0.49 -6.52
N GLU A 38 -18.85 -0.03 -5.88
CA GLU A 38 -20.22 0.23 -6.29
C GLU A 38 -20.58 1.71 -6.09
N LYS A 39 -20.17 2.34 -4.99
CA LYS A 39 -20.31 3.78 -4.76
C LYS A 39 -19.62 4.58 -5.87
N ALA A 40 -18.38 4.24 -6.20
CA ALA A 40 -17.63 4.91 -7.26
C ALA A 40 -18.33 4.76 -8.62
N ARG A 41 -18.85 3.57 -8.94
CA ARG A 41 -19.62 3.29 -10.16
C ARG A 41 -20.90 4.12 -10.22
N LEU A 42 -21.70 4.10 -9.15
CA LEU A 42 -22.97 4.84 -9.05
C LEU A 42 -22.75 6.35 -9.18
N THR A 43 -21.68 6.87 -8.57
CA THR A 43 -21.31 8.28 -8.69
C THR A 43 -20.92 8.63 -10.13
N ALA A 44 -20.09 7.80 -10.77
CA ALA A 44 -19.66 8.02 -12.15
C ALA A 44 -20.82 7.93 -13.16
N THR A 45 -21.80 7.07 -12.91
CA THR A 45 -22.99 6.93 -13.76
C THR A 45 -24.12 7.90 -13.40
N GLN A 46 -23.89 8.86 -12.50
CA GLN A 46 -24.91 9.80 -11.99
C GLN A 46 -26.21 9.08 -11.58
N ALA A 47 -26.06 7.96 -10.90
CA ALA A 47 -27.19 7.20 -10.38
C ALA A 47 -27.96 8.01 -9.33
N SER A 48 -29.17 7.58 -8.99
CA SER A 48 -30.03 8.36 -8.08
C SER A 48 -29.38 8.53 -6.70
N ALA A 49 -29.63 9.69 -6.07
CA ALA A 49 -29.12 10.01 -4.74
C ALA A 49 -29.48 8.92 -3.71
N GLN A 50 -30.66 8.30 -3.85
CA GLN A 50 -31.11 7.20 -3.00
C GLN A 50 -30.22 5.95 -3.11
N GLN A 51 -29.75 5.61 -4.32
CA GLN A 51 -28.85 4.47 -4.52
C GLN A 51 -27.48 4.71 -3.91
N ILE A 52 -26.94 5.93 -4.05
CA ILE A 52 -25.66 6.32 -3.44
C ILE A 52 -25.78 6.29 -1.91
N GLN A 53 -26.84 6.90 -1.38
CA GLN A 53 -27.11 6.95 0.07
C GLN A 53 -27.29 5.55 0.66
N HIS A 54 -27.92 4.62 -0.07
CA HIS A 54 -28.06 3.24 0.39
C HIS A 54 -26.71 2.53 0.54
N VAL A 55 -25.78 2.72 -0.40
CA VAL A 55 -24.42 2.15 -0.30
C VAL A 55 -23.63 2.82 0.82
N GLU A 56 -23.80 4.13 1.03
CA GLU A 56 -23.18 4.86 2.15
C GLU A 56 -23.66 4.34 3.50
N GLN A 57 -24.97 4.10 3.67
CA GLN A 57 -25.53 3.52 4.89
C GLN A 57 -24.97 2.11 5.15
N GLN A 58 -24.74 1.30 4.11
CA GLN A 58 -24.11 -0.01 4.27
C GLN A 58 -22.63 0.10 4.69
N LEU A 59 -21.89 1.07 4.14
CA LEU A 59 -20.50 1.35 4.56
C LEU A 59 -20.45 1.81 6.03
N GLU A 60 -21.35 2.71 6.42
CA GLU A 60 -21.47 3.22 7.78
C GLU A 60 -21.89 2.13 8.77
N ALA A 61 -22.82 1.25 8.39
CA ALA A 61 -23.25 0.11 9.19
C ALA A 61 -22.14 -0.94 9.41
N ILE A 62 -21.21 -1.10 8.46
CA ILE A 62 -20.01 -1.91 8.68
C ILE A 62 -19.11 -1.23 9.70
N GLY A 63 -18.98 0.10 9.61
CA GLY A 63 -18.17 0.91 10.50
C GLY A 63 -16.68 0.81 10.15
N ILE A 64 -16.04 1.97 10.06
CA ILE A 64 -14.60 2.07 9.76
C ILE A 64 -13.77 1.28 10.78
N ASP A 65 -14.18 1.25 12.05
CA ASP A 65 -13.52 0.50 13.12
C ASP A 65 -13.57 -1.03 12.92
N ALA A 66 -14.67 -1.58 12.43
CA ALA A 66 -14.79 -3.02 12.21
C ALA A 66 -14.00 -3.46 10.96
N TYR A 67 -13.99 -2.60 9.93
CA TYR A 67 -13.10 -2.75 8.78
C TYR A 67 -11.63 -2.65 9.19
N GLN A 68 -11.25 -1.61 9.96
CA GLN A 68 -9.88 -1.41 10.44
C GLN A 68 -9.42 -2.57 11.31
N LYS A 69 -10.23 -3.04 12.25
CA LYS A 69 -9.93 -4.26 13.03
C LYS A 69 -9.80 -5.49 12.14
N ALA A 70 -10.61 -5.65 11.11
CA ALA A 70 -10.48 -6.77 10.17
C ALA A 70 -9.21 -6.66 9.31
N SER A 71 -8.84 -5.44 8.90
CA SER A 71 -7.65 -5.11 8.13
C SER A 71 -6.37 -5.34 8.94
N GLN A 72 -6.30 -4.81 10.17
CA GLN A 72 -5.23 -5.01 11.15
C GLN A 72 -5.09 -6.50 11.54
N ASN A 73 -6.20 -7.22 11.76
CA ASN A 73 -6.15 -8.67 11.99
C ASN A 73 -5.72 -9.46 10.75
N GLY A 74 -5.84 -8.87 9.55
CA GLY A 74 -5.27 -9.39 8.31
C GLY A 74 -3.74 -9.32 8.25
N GLN A 75 -3.12 -8.48 9.08
CA GLN A 75 -1.67 -8.30 9.21
C GLN A 75 -1.07 -9.05 10.42
N ASN A 76 -1.90 -9.67 11.26
CA ASN A 76 -1.44 -10.51 12.35
C ASN A 76 -0.54 -11.65 11.80
N SER A 77 0.48 -12.04 12.57
CA SER A 77 1.66 -12.87 12.25
C SER A 77 1.46 -14.08 11.32
N GLN A 78 0.24 -14.56 11.12
CA GLN A 78 -0.12 -15.65 10.20
C GLN A 78 -0.23 -15.26 8.71
N LYS A 79 -0.13 -13.96 8.34
CA LYS A 79 -0.40 -13.49 6.96
C LYS A 79 0.68 -12.62 6.30
N GLY A 80 1.76 -12.22 6.97
CA GLY A 80 2.85 -11.48 6.33
C GLY A 80 3.90 -10.88 7.26
N GLY A 81 3.57 -10.67 8.54
CA GLY A 81 4.50 -10.08 9.51
C GLY A 81 4.84 -8.62 9.20
N ASP A 82 5.74 -8.04 9.99
CA ASP A 82 6.26 -6.69 9.76
C ASP A 82 7.24 -6.69 8.57
N SER A 83 6.72 -6.42 7.37
CA SER A 83 7.51 -6.39 6.13
C SER A 83 8.64 -5.38 6.16
N SER A 84 8.56 -4.36 7.03
CA SER A 84 9.63 -3.37 7.17
C SER A 84 10.93 -3.97 7.73
N LYS A 85 10.88 -5.16 8.35
CA LYS A 85 12.09 -5.91 8.73
C LYS A 85 12.89 -6.36 7.52
N ILE A 86 12.23 -6.91 6.51
CA ILE A 86 12.85 -7.34 5.24
C ILE A 86 13.41 -6.12 4.51
N LEU A 87 12.65 -5.02 4.48
CA LEU A 87 13.14 -3.76 3.91
C LEU A 87 14.43 -3.30 4.59
N VAL A 88 14.46 -3.21 5.92
CA VAL A 88 15.65 -2.77 6.66
C VAL A 88 16.84 -3.72 6.47
N GLU A 89 16.59 -5.03 6.37
CA GLU A 89 17.62 -6.02 6.05
C GLU A 89 18.23 -5.76 4.67
N TRP A 90 17.41 -5.60 3.63
CA TRP A 90 17.88 -5.35 2.27
C TRP A 90 18.59 -4.02 2.11
N ILE A 91 18.08 -2.95 2.73
CA ILE A 91 18.73 -1.62 2.71
C ILE A 91 20.12 -1.66 3.36
N ARG A 92 20.30 -2.48 4.41
CA ARG A 92 21.62 -2.66 5.05
C ARG A 92 22.57 -3.51 4.22
N ALA A 93 22.03 -4.44 3.43
CA ALA A 93 22.82 -5.35 2.61
C ALA A 93 23.33 -4.69 1.32
N ASP A 94 22.65 -3.64 0.83
CA ASP A 94 23.00 -2.93 -0.39
C ASP A 94 23.50 -1.49 -0.09
N PRO A 95 24.83 -1.25 -0.15
CA PRO A 95 25.42 0.06 0.11
C PRO A 95 24.94 1.17 -0.83
N SER A 96 24.42 0.84 -2.01
CA SER A 96 23.88 1.85 -2.93
C SER A 96 22.65 2.54 -2.34
N PHE A 97 21.81 1.81 -1.59
CA PHE A 97 20.62 2.36 -0.97
C PHE A 97 20.84 3.03 0.38
N TYR A 98 21.99 2.80 1.02
CA TYR A 98 22.34 3.43 2.30
C TYR A 98 23.80 3.90 2.31
N PRO A 99 24.10 5.03 1.64
CA PRO A 99 25.41 5.66 1.75
C PRO A 99 25.73 5.99 3.21
N LYS A 100 26.93 5.60 3.66
CA LYS A 100 27.49 6.06 4.93
C LYS A 100 27.80 7.55 4.82
N HIS A 101 26.82 8.41 5.13
CA HIS A 101 27.06 9.84 5.16
C HIS A 101 27.97 10.22 6.32
N PRO A 102 28.89 11.19 6.15
CA PRO A 102 29.78 11.66 7.22
C PRO A 102 29.02 12.13 8.48
N ASN A 103 27.77 12.57 8.29
CA ASN A 103 26.92 13.12 9.32
C ASN A 103 25.79 12.16 9.79
N ASN A 104 25.78 10.90 9.34
CA ASN A 104 24.79 9.88 9.71
C ASN A 104 23.31 10.35 9.69
N ARG A 105 22.94 11.21 8.73
CA ARG A 105 21.57 11.73 8.67
C ARG A 105 20.59 10.63 8.23
N PRO A 106 19.44 10.46 8.91
CA PRO A 106 18.41 9.52 8.47
C PRO A 106 17.87 9.88 7.08
N GLN A 107 17.67 8.87 6.24
CA GLN A 107 17.02 9.07 4.94
C GLN A 107 15.54 9.40 5.12
N GLN A 108 15.05 10.41 4.39
CA GLN A 108 13.62 10.72 4.33
C GLN A 108 12.91 9.66 3.50
N ILE A 109 11.93 8.97 4.08
CA ILE A 109 11.11 7.97 3.39
C ILE A 109 9.62 8.26 3.55
N LEU A 110 8.83 7.81 2.58
CA LEU A 110 7.37 7.81 2.64
C LEU A 110 6.87 6.37 2.79
N GLU A 111 6.03 6.15 3.79
CA GLU A 111 5.28 4.90 3.96
C GLU A 111 3.83 5.11 3.54
N ILE A 112 3.42 4.43 2.48
CA ILE A 112 2.06 4.44 1.94
C ILE A 112 1.30 3.25 2.54
N GLY A 113 0.11 3.50 3.08
CA GLY A 113 -0.70 2.48 3.72
C GLY A 113 -0.18 2.10 5.11
N SER A 114 0.38 3.09 5.84
CA SER A 114 0.93 2.85 7.16
C SER A 114 -0.18 2.54 8.16
N VAL A 115 0.00 1.46 8.90
CA VAL A 115 -0.94 0.98 9.93
C VAL A 115 -0.34 1.03 11.34
N SER A 116 0.94 1.36 11.45
CA SER A 116 1.71 1.33 12.69
C SER A 116 2.79 2.39 12.68
N VAL A 117 2.96 3.05 13.82
CA VAL A 117 4.00 4.06 14.05
C VAL A 117 5.30 3.45 14.56
N ASP A 118 5.27 2.19 15.00
CA ASP A 118 6.37 1.49 15.68
C ASP A 118 6.94 0.34 14.84
N ASN A 119 6.71 0.34 13.52
CA ASN A 119 7.31 -0.66 12.63
C ASN A 119 8.84 -0.52 12.55
N LYS A 120 9.51 -1.53 12.01
CA LYS A 120 10.99 -1.53 11.93
C LYS A 120 11.55 -0.33 11.17
N CYS A 121 10.88 0.20 10.14
CA CYS A 121 11.29 1.45 9.48
C CYS A 121 11.40 2.60 10.48
N SER A 122 10.44 2.70 11.39
CA SER A 122 10.33 3.77 12.39
C SER A 122 11.35 3.65 13.52
N THR A 123 11.74 2.42 13.87
CA THR A 123 12.58 2.17 15.06
C THR A 123 14.03 1.80 14.72
N CYS A 124 14.39 1.63 13.44
CA CYS A 124 15.73 1.16 13.05
C CYS A 124 16.82 2.23 13.09
N GLY A 125 16.45 3.51 13.23
CA GLY A 125 17.38 4.64 13.21
C GLY A 125 17.91 5.04 11.83
N LEU A 126 17.55 4.31 10.76
CA LEU A 126 18.00 4.61 9.40
C LEU A 126 17.17 5.71 8.72
N PHE A 127 15.91 5.87 9.15
CA PHE A 127 14.91 6.62 8.41
C PHE A 127 14.22 7.69 9.24
N SER A 128 13.90 8.80 8.57
CA SER A 128 12.87 9.75 8.97
C SER A 128 11.62 9.44 8.16
N VAL A 129 10.56 8.97 8.83
CA VAL A 129 9.41 8.34 8.17
C VAL A 129 8.21 9.31 8.13
N THR A 130 7.80 9.70 6.93
CA THR A 130 6.48 10.28 6.67
C THR A 130 5.49 9.14 6.46
N ARG A 131 4.37 9.12 7.19
CA ARG A 131 3.38 8.03 7.15
C ARG A 131 2.06 8.55 6.63
N ILE A 132 1.53 7.90 5.60
CA ILE A 132 0.18 8.19 5.08
C ILE A 132 -0.67 6.93 5.02
N ASP A 133 -1.96 7.09 5.22
CA ASP A 133 -2.99 6.07 4.98
C ASP A 133 -4.27 6.71 4.47
N LEU A 134 -5.09 5.99 3.69
CA LEU A 134 -6.36 6.52 3.19
C LEU A 134 -7.41 6.69 4.31
N HIS A 135 -7.28 5.92 5.38
CA HIS A 135 -8.25 5.79 6.46
C HIS A 135 -7.50 5.68 7.80
N SER A 136 -6.77 6.74 8.15
CA SER A 136 -5.89 6.70 9.32
C SER A 136 -6.67 6.52 10.61
N SER A 137 -6.19 5.64 11.48
CA SER A 137 -6.73 5.45 12.83
C SER A 137 -5.79 5.97 13.92
N HIS A 138 -4.68 6.61 13.53
CA HIS A 138 -3.63 7.04 14.45
C HIS A 138 -3.19 8.48 14.16
N PRO A 139 -3.07 9.38 15.16
CA PRO A 139 -2.78 10.80 14.95
C PRO A 139 -1.40 11.08 14.31
N LEU A 140 -0.45 10.16 14.46
CA LEU A 140 0.89 10.27 13.83
C LEU A 140 0.96 9.64 12.42
N ILE A 141 -0.17 9.18 11.88
CA ILE A 141 -0.30 8.72 10.50
C ILE A 141 -1.25 9.70 9.83
N GLN A 142 -0.76 10.38 8.81
CA GLN A 142 -1.56 11.37 8.10
C GLN A 142 -2.63 10.65 7.25
N GLU A 143 -3.89 11.05 7.40
CA GLU A 143 -4.93 10.60 6.49
C GLU A 143 -4.78 11.34 5.15
N GLN A 144 -4.37 10.64 4.09
CA GLN A 144 -4.11 11.22 2.78
C GLN A 144 -4.15 10.18 1.66
N ASP A 145 -4.73 10.55 0.51
CA ASP A 145 -4.59 9.80 -0.73
C ASP A 145 -3.27 10.15 -1.44
N VAL A 146 -2.43 9.13 -1.68
CA VAL A 146 -1.16 9.27 -2.40
C VAL A 146 -1.32 9.96 -3.75
N LEU A 147 -2.43 9.70 -4.48
CA LEU A 147 -2.67 10.29 -5.80
C LEU A 147 -2.79 11.82 -5.74
N THR A 148 -3.24 12.35 -4.60
CA THR A 148 -3.41 13.80 -4.37
C THR A 148 -2.15 14.47 -3.83
N ARG A 149 -1.16 13.71 -3.31
CA ARG A 149 0.04 14.26 -2.67
C ARG A 149 0.93 15.02 -3.65
N SER A 150 1.33 16.23 -3.35
CA SER A 150 2.24 17.01 -4.19
C SER A 150 3.72 16.72 -3.87
N PRO A 151 4.64 16.74 -4.86
CA PRO A 151 6.09 16.77 -4.58
C PRO A 151 6.52 17.96 -3.72
N LYS A 152 5.72 19.04 -3.68
CA LYS A 152 5.94 20.18 -2.78
C LYS A 152 5.79 19.82 -1.30
N GLU A 153 5.09 18.74 -0.98
CA GLU A 153 4.97 18.19 0.37
C GLU A 153 6.17 17.32 0.76
N GLY A 154 7.17 17.21 -0.12
CA GLY A 154 8.42 16.50 0.13
C GLY A 154 8.76 15.50 -0.97
N GLN A 155 10.07 15.32 -1.18
CA GLN A 155 10.64 14.26 -2.01
C GLN A 155 11.44 13.29 -1.13
N PHE A 156 11.41 12.01 -1.49
CA PHE A 156 11.88 10.93 -0.63
C PHE A 156 13.04 10.15 -1.26
N HIS A 157 13.96 9.70 -0.42
CA HIS A 157 15.02 8.75 -0.80
C HIS A 157 14.45 7.35 -1.01
N GLY A 158 13.31 7.06 -0.37
CA GLY A 158 12.66 5.76 -0.44
C GLY A 158 11.16 5.83 -0.24
N ILE A 159 10.44 4.94 -0.90
CA ILE A 159 9.01 4.74 -0.69
C ILE A 159 8.76 3.28 -0.30
N SER A 160 8.08 3.07 0.84
CA SER A 160 7.54 1.78 1.26
C SER A 160 6.07 1.69 0.90
N CYS A 161 5.72 0.74 0.03
CA CYS A 161 4.37 0.50 -0.47
C CYS A 161 4.03 -0.98 -0.27
N SER A 162 3.63 -1.31 0.97
CA SER A 162 3.39 -2.69 1.38
C SER A 162 1.90 -3.02 1.37
N LEU A 163 1.50 -3.97 0.51
CA LEU A 163 0.13 -4.47 0.36
C LEU A 163 -0.92 -3.40 -0.01
N VAL A 164 -0.51 -2.29 -0.61
CA VAL A 164 -1.41 -1.20 -1.04
C VAL A 164 -1.99 -1.48 -2.42
N LEU A 165 -1.14 -1.76 -3.41
CA LEU A 165 -1.53 -1.80 -4.83
C LEU A 165 -2.52 -2.94 -5.16
N ASN A 166 -2.49 -4.03 -4.39
CA ASN A 166 -3.46 -5.13 -4.52
C ASN A 166 -4.89 -4.75 -4.10
N PHE A 167 -5.06 -3.76 -3.23
CA PHE A 167 -6.39 -3.25 -2.84
C PHE A 167 -6.85 -2.06 -3.69
N ALA A 168 -5.92 -1.37 -4.36
CA ALA A 168 -6.27 -0.29 -5.28
C ALA A 168 -7.20 -0.78 -6.41
N PRO A 169 -8.20 0.03 -6.81
CA PRO A 169 -8.95 -0.17 -8.04
C PRO A 169 -8.01 -0.43 -9.23
N PRO A 170 -8.30 -1.37 -10.13
CA PRO A 170 -7.37 -1.72 -11.21
C PRO A 170 -6.89 -0.51 -12.01
N ASN A 171 -7.79 0.41 -12.36
CA ASN A 171 -7.50 1.62 -13.14
C ASN A 171 -6.57 2.63 -12.45
N THR A 172 -6.42 2.57 -11.11
CA THR A 172 -5.55 3.51 -10.38
C THR A 172 -4.15 2.96 -10.12
N ARG A 173 -3.91 1.67 -10.36
CA ARG A 173 -2.63 1.02 -10.01
C ARG A 173 -1.43 1.66 -10.70
N ALA A 174 -1.51 1.86 -12.03
CA ALA A 174 -0.44 2.55 -12.75
C ALA A 174 -0.30 4.01 -12.34
N GLN A 175 -1.40 4.68 -11.98
CA GLN A 175 -1.36 6.06 -11.49
C GLN A 175 -0.61 6.16 -10.15
N ILE A 176 -0.80 5.18 -9.25
CA ILE A 176 -0.05 5.12 -7.98
C ILE A 176 1.44 4.93 -8.25
N LEU A 177 1.82 4.04 -9.18
CA LEU A 177 3.23 3.84 -9.54
C LEU A 177 3.84 5.10 -10.16
N TRP A 178 3.14 5.73 -11.11
CA TRP A 178 3.53 7.02 -11.67
C TRP A 178 3.69 8.09 -10.58
N LYS A 179 2.75 8.14 -9.64
CA LYS A 179 2.80 9.11 -8.56
C LYS A 179 4.02 8.90 -7.66
N CYS A 180 4.40 7.65 -7.40
CA CYS A 180 5.61 7.33 -6.64
C CYS A 180 6.87 7.86 -7.33
N THR A 181 6.98 7.81 -8.66
CA THR A 181 8.15 8.37 -9.37
C THR A 181 8.24 9.89 -9.21
N GLN A 182 7.11 10.59 -9.08
CA GLN A 182 7.08 12.04 -8.82
C GLN A 182 7.45 12.41 -7.38
N LEU A 183 7.23 11.50 -6.43
CA LEU A 183 7.49 11.72 -5.00
C LEU A 183 8.91 11.26 -4.59
N LEU A 184 9.57 10.45 -5.41
CA LEU A 184 10.98 10.12 -5.20
C LEU A 184 11.86 11.31 -5.56
N LEU A 185 13.07 11.33 -4.97
CA LEU A 185 14.16 12.14 -5.48
C LEU A 185 14.48 11.72 -6.94
N PRO A 186 15.16 12.57 -7.73
CA PRO A 186 15.61 12.20 -9.06
C PRO A 186 16.53 10.97 -9.02
N PRO A 187 16.60 10.16 -10.09
CA PRO A 187 17.55 9.06 -10.20
C PRO A 187 18.99 9.53 -9.98
N ASP A 188 19.75 8.73 -9.23
CA ASP A 188 21.17 8.95 -8.97
C ASP A 188 21.96 7.68 -9.35
N PRO A 189 23.03 7.77 -10.17
CA PRO A 189 23.77 6.59 -10.62
C PRO A 189 24.49 5.80 -9.52
N ILE A 190 24.77 6.43 -8.38
CA ILE A 190 25.55 5.86 -7.28
C ILE A 190 24.62 5.47 -6.12
N HIS A 191 23.68 6.35 -5.79
CA HIS A 191 22.75 6.21 -4.67
C HIS A 191 21.30 6.38 -5.11
N PRO A 192 20.78 5.46 -5.95
CA PRO A 192 19.45 5.60 -6.51
C PRO A 192 18.39 5.61 -5.40
N PRO A 193 17.34 6.44 -5.53
CA PRO A 193 16.16 6.31 -4.69
C PRO A 193 15.53 4.93 -4.85
N TRP A 194 14.79 4.46 -3.86
CA TRP A 194 14.26 3.10 -3.86
C TRP A 194 12.75 3.00 -3.67
N PHE A 195 12.18 1.93 -4.20
CA PHE A 195 10.77 1.59 -4.03
C PHE A 195 10.65 0.17 -3.50
N PHE A 196 10.20 0.05 -2.25
CA PHE A 196 9.89 -1.22 -1.61
C PHE A 196 8.44 -1.58 -1.86
N PHE A 197 8.22 -2.70 -2.56
CA PHE A 197 6.93 -3.10 -3.07
C PHE A 197 6.56 -4.49 -2.55
N VAL A 198 5.39 -4.60 -1.93
CA VAL A 198 4.90 -5.88 -1.39
C VAL A 198 3.49 -6.15 -1.88
N ILE A 199 3.27 -7.35 -2.41
CA ILE A 199 1.96 -7.82 -2.88
C ILE A 199 1.73 -9.28 -2.44
N PRO A 200 0.47 -9.74 -2.36
CA PRO A 200 0.19 -11.16 -2.21
C PRO A 200 0.88 -11.96 -3.32
N ALA A 201 1.57 -13.04 -2.98
CA ALA A 201 2.26 -13.89 -3.96
C ALA A 201 1.35 -14.32 -5.13
N PRO A 202 0.05 -14.67 -4.92
CA PRO A 202 -0.85 -14.99 -6.02
C PRO A 202 -0.99 -13.91 -7.10
N CYS A 203 -0.67 -12.65 -6.82
CA CYS A 203 -0.67 -11.57 -7.83
C CYS A 203 0.34 -11.82 -8.96
N VAL A 204 1.40 -12.59 -8.70
CA VAL A 204 2.45 -12.92 -9.68
C VAL A 204 2.66 -14.43 -9.86
N THR A 205 2.16 -15.27 -8.94
CA THR A 205 2.28 -16.73 -9.05
C THR A 205 0.99 -17.40 -9.53
N ASN A 206 -0.16 -16.73 -9.41
CA ASN A 206 -1.46 -17.28 -9.77
C ASN A 206 -2.41 -16.25 -10.41
N SER A 207 -1.88 -15.32 -11.20
CA SER A 207 -2.68 -14.38 -12.00
C SER A 207 -2.79 -14.84 -13.45
N ARG A 208 -3.89 -14.47 -14.11
CA ARG A 208 -4.10 -14.65 -15.55
C ARG A 208 -3.26 -13.67 -16.39
N TYR A 209 -2.99 -12.49 -15.84
CA TYR A 209 -2.44 -11.35 -16.60
C TYR A 209 -1.08 -10.86 -16.09
N MET A 210 -0.55 -11.46 -15.02
CA MET A 210 0.69 -11.03 -14.38
C MET A 210 1.50 -12.23 -13.92
N ASP A 211 2.79 -12.17 -14.20
CA ASP A 211 3.86 -12.96 -13.59
C ASP A 211 5.01 -12.03 -13.19
N ASN A 212 6.12 -12.58 -12.68
CA ASN A 212 7.29 -11.76 -12.34
C ASN A 212 7.87 -11.04 -13.57
N ALA A 213 7.97 -11.72 -14.71
CA ALA A 213 8.54 -11.13 -15.93
C ALA A 213 7.72 -9.91 -16.40
N THR A 214 6.39 -10.06 -16.43
CA THR A 214 5.45 -8.99 -16.77
C THR A 214 5.51 -7.85 -15.75
N LEU A 215 5.58 -8.17 -14.45
CA LEU A 215 5.72 -7.16 -13.40
C LEU A 215 7.01 -6.35 -13.60
N HIS A 216 8.17 -7.01 -13.75
CA HIS A 216 9.44 -6.32 -13.92
C HIS A 216 9.47 -5.50 -15.21
N SER A 217 8.90 -5.99 -16.30
CA SER A 217 8.77 -5.24 -17.55
C SER A 217 7.97 -3.95 -17.38
N ILE A 218 6.83 -4.01 -16.67
CA ILE A 218 6.01 -2.82 -16.37
C ILE A 218 6.77 -1.86 -15.45
N MET A 219 7.36 -2.37 -14.36
CA MET A 219 8.11 -1.56 -13.39
C MET A 219 9.30 -0.84 -14.06
N HIS A 220 9.98 -1.50 -15.00
CA HIS A 220 11.08 -0.89 -15.75
C HIS A 220 10.63 0.31 -16.59
N GLN A 221 9.41 0.30 -17.15
CA GLN A 221 8.89 1.47 -17.87
C GLN A 221 8.68 2.68 -16.94
N PHE A 222 8.39 2.43 -15.66
CA PHE A 222 8.30 3.47 -14.62
C PHE A 222 9.67 3.96 -14.13
N GLY A 223 10.79 3.36 -14.55
CA GLY A 223 12.12 3.70 -14.03
C GLY A 223 12.67 2.76 -12.96
N PHE A 224 11.93 1.68 -12.65
CA PHE A 224 12.26 0.80 -11.54
C PHE A 224 12.95 -0.49 -11.98
N THR A 225 14.19 -0.69 -11.52
CA THR A 225 14.97 -1.93 -11.72
C THR A 225 15.01 -2.74 -10.43
N VAL A 226 14.68 -4.02 -10.49
CA VAL A 226 14.69 -4.88 -9.30
C VAL A 226 16.13 -5.10 -8.80
N ARG A 227 16.37 -4.91 -7.50
CA ARG A 227 17.63 -5.23 -6.82
C ARG A 227 17.51 -6.44 -5.91
N HIS A 228 16.41 -6.50 -5.15
CA HIS A 228 16.11 -7.66 -4.31
C HIS A 228 14.70 -8.15 -4.58
N SER A 229 14.51 -9.46 -4.50
CA SER A 229 13.19 -10.07 -4.51
C SER A 229 13.17 -11.31 -3.62
N SER A 230 12.02 -11.58 -3.00
CA SER A 230 11.77 -12.82 -2.27
C SER A 230 10.29 -13.14 -2.34
N ILE A 231 9.97 -14.38 -2.68
CA ILE A 231 8.58 -14.82 -2.84
C ILE A 231 8.36 -16.03 -1.93
N SER A 232 7.50 -15.84 -0.95
CA SER A 232 6.97 -16.91 -0.12
C SER A 232 5.69 -17.48 -0.73
N LYS A 233 5.10 -18.50 -0.09
CA LYS A 233 3.79 -19.05 -0.48
C LYS A 233 2.66 -18.01 -0.47
N LYS A 234 2.77 -16.95 0.34
CA LYS A 234 1.68 -15.98 0.58
C LYS A 234 1.99 -14.57 0.08
N ILE A 235 3.24 -14.14 0.15
CA ILE A 235 3.68 -12.75 -0.05
C ILE A 235 4.89 -12.73 -0.96
N ALA A 236 4.92 -11.77 -1.89
CA ALA A 236 6.06 -11.41 -2.72
C ALA A 236 6.58 -10.04 -2.29
N TYR A 237 7.88 -9.95 -2.08
CA TYR A 237 8.61 -8.76 -1.68
C TYR A 237 9.57 -8.37 -2.80
N TYR A 238 9.67 -7.08 -3.07
CA TYR A 238 10.60 -6.52 -4.05
C TYR A 238 11.19 -5.22 -3.51
N LEU A 239 12.49 -5.02 -3.75
CA LEU A 239 13.14 -3.74 -3.62
C LEU A 239 13.65 -3.33 -5.00
N TYR A 240 13.14 -2.22 -5.49
CA TYR A 240 13.53 -1.63 -6.76
C TYR A 240 14.42 -0.41 -6.52
N ALA A 241 15.41 -0.23 -7.37
CA ALA A 241 16.10 1.04 -7.56
C ALA A 241 15.36 1.88 -8.62
N TYR A 242 15.24 3.18 -8.38
CA TYR A 242 14.75 4.15 -9.36
C TYR A 242 15.95 4.70 -10.13
N ASP A 243 16.32 3.99 -11.21
CA ASP A 243 17.59 4.20 -11.92
C ASP A 243 17.48 5.21 -13.07
N HIS A 244 16.28 5.38 -13.62
CA HIS A 244 16.04 6.27 -14.75
C HIS A 244 14.66 6.93 -14.66
N PRO A 245 14.48 8.10 -15.29
CA PRO A 245 13.18 8.74 -15.35
C PRO A 245 12.13 7.81 -15.97
N CYS A 246 10.88 7.99 -15.54
CA CYS A 246 9.76 7.25 -16.12
C CYS A 246 9.68 7.54 -17.62
N THR A 247 9.42 6.50 -18.42
CA THR A 247 9.27 6.66 -19.88
C THR A 247 8.05 7.54 -20.17
N THR A 248 8.17 8.47 -21.10
CA THR A 248 7.10 9.42 -21.47
C THR A 248 5.93 8.74 -22.17
N ASN A 249 6.17 7.64 -22.87
CA ASN A 249 5.18 6.84 -23.60
C ASN A 249 5.02 5.46 -22.96
N LEU A 250 4.38 5.40 -21.80
CA LEU A 250 4.03 4.14 -21.15
C LEU A 250 3.07 3.35 -22.06
N SER A 251 3.41 2.10 -22.34
CA SER A 251 2.59 1.25 -23.20
C SER A 251 2.77 -0.23 -22.89
N TRP A 252 1.68 -0.86 -22.46
CA TRP A 252 1.56 -2.32 -22.39
C TRP A 252 0.10 -2.74 -22.51
N LYS A 253 -0.12 -3.89 -23.16
CA LYS A 253 -1.44 -4.45 -23.37
C LYS A 253 -1.74 -5.51 -22.31
N LYS A 254 -3.01 -5.55 -21.88
CA LYS A 254 -3.51 -6.65 -21.07
C LYS A 254 -3.53 -7.93 -21.93
N LYS A 255 -2.62 -8.85 -21.65
CA LYS A 255 -2.52 -10.15 -22.33
C LYS A 255 -2.67 -11.27 -21.33
N ILE A 256 -3.29 -12.37 -21.75
CA ILE A 256 -3.30 -13.59 -20.94
C ILE A 256 -1.87 -14.14 -20.96
N VAL A 257 -1.24 -14.15 -19.79
CA VAL A 257 0.10 -14.71 -19.57
C VAL A 257 -0.02 -16.19 -19.22
N HIS A 258 -1.01 -16.51 -18.38
CA HIS A 258 -1.33 -17.88 -18.02
C HIS A 258 -2.84 -18.08 -18.01
N ASP A 259 -3.33 -19.12 -18.69
CA ASP A 259 -4.75 -19.42 -18.69
C ASP A 259 -5.13 -20.37 -17.54
N GLY A 260 -6.42 -20.38 -17.19
CA GLY A 260 -6.97 -21.30 -16.21
C GLY A 260 -8.10 -20.71 -15.36
N PRO A 261 -9.10 -21.53 -14.95
CA PRO A 261 -10.29 -21.06 -14.22
C PRO A 261 -10.00 -20.67 -12.76
N SER A 262 -8.95 -21.20 -12.14
CA SER A 262 -8.57 -20.93 -10.74
C SER A 262 -7.65 -19.71 -10.56
N ARG A 263 -7.30 -19.02 -11.66
CA ARG A 263 -6.39 -17.86 -11.64
C ARG A 263 -7.12 -16.56 -11.31
N ASN A 264 -6.47 -15.71 -10.53
CA ASN A 264 -6.98 -14.36 -10.27
C ASN A 264 -6.72 -13.41 -11.44
N ASN A 265 -7.31 -12.22 -11.39
CA ASN A 265 -7.24 -11.21 -12.44
C ASN A 265 -6.37 -10.00 -12.08
N PHE A 266 -5.39 -10.17 -11.19
CA PHE A 266 -4.48 -9.08 -10.83
C PHE A 266 -3.73 -8.60 -12.09
N PHE A 267 -3.75 -7.29 -12.31
CA PHE A 267 -3.15 -6.64 -13.45
C PHE A 267 -2.92 -5.17 -13.13
N ILE A 268 -1.84 -4.60 -13.64
CA ILE A 268 -1.58 -3.16 -13.61
C ILE A 268 -1.89 -2.67 -15.04
N PRO A 269 -3.01 -1.99 -15.28
CA PRO A 269 -3.32 -1.47 -16.62
C PRO A 269 -2.42 -0.29 -16.97
N CYS A 270 -2.10 -0.16 -18.26
CA CYS A 270 -1.43 1.02 -18.77
C CYS A 270 -2.27 2.27 -18.50
N LEU A 271 -1.61 3.42 -18.31
CA LEU A 271 -2.29 4.70 -18.30
C LEU A 271 -2.91 4.91 -19.68
N THR A 272 -4.23 5.04 -19.72
CA THR A 272 -4.94 5.49 -20.92
C THR A 272 -4.96 7.01 -20.89
N ASN A 273 -4.53 7.64 -21.98
CA ASN A 273 -4.80 9.05 -22.22
C ASN A 273 -6.31 9.30 -22.36
#